data_AF-A0A087K9M7-F1
#
_entry.id   AF-A0A087K9M7-F1
#
_cell.length_a   1.000
_cell.length_b   1.000
_cell.length_c   1.000
_cell.angle_alpha   90.00
_cell.angle_beta   90.00
_cell.angle_gamma   90.00
#
_symmetry.space_group_name_H-M   'P 1'
#
loop_
_entity.id
_entity.type
_entity.pdbx_description
1 polymer ?
#
loop_
_entity_poly.entity_id
_entity_poly.type
_entity_poly.pdbx_seq_one_letter_code
_entity_poly.pdbx_strand_id
1 'polypeptide(L)'
;MHIPVYAHAMIRATLPAMPTSRHVEGKDCCLCDELFGEDLAAIPLGPTPTSGLFGCRPCLTRLVTRARRARDAALQRDAEQARVDSAAWLPLREAHLARLDGVREAAEAVTKLAQDDGVEARQVAWLLISLESAYTWVPETPEPPASAGSEDPELKDTRFRLDLGMIAAREAVAERLAYHLINEAQPEEPEMCEELECPEGCTGRHDSSHIDCGPDAVYKDLAEHGIIVEQPEHEPLSPRRMDLPEENEAKAERPPFPGMEEQAPSVLKHFGVDPDDADVLLSAAAVGLVVDTWREGPLDEIHAAADGPGDGEIFAQSVDLYRRARAALTAAREDGPESLLAFVAVASDVDLPWAGGSSFALCKVSGPVAEFAQQVDDRVWFTAKVMREQSWRAALLHRALSATVKASAHFGMPQWPATVASVLELLAELDRSKAPKALGNLASVETALLEAPDRLGVDALDWISRHTPLG
;
A
#
# COMPACT_ATOMS: atom_id res chain seq x y z
N MET A 1 25.85 -44.57 -10.64
CA MET A 1 26.39 -43.23 -10.96
C MET A 1 25.42 -42.21 -10.42
N HIS A 2 25.88 -41.24 -9.61
CA HIS A 2 25.01 -40.15 -9.16
C HIS A 2 24.85 -39.12 -10.30
N ILE A 3 23.61 -38.76 -10.63
CA ILE A 3 23.30 -37.74 -11.64
C ILE A 3 22.97 -36.44 -10.90
N PRO A 4 23.78 -35.37 -11.08
CA PRO A 4 23.51 -34.10 -10.42
C PRO A 4 22.20 -33.46 -10.89
N VAL A 5 21.52 -32.75 -10.00
CA VAL A 5 20.19 -32.17 -10.26
C VAL A 5 20.16 -31.31 -11.53
N TYR A 6 21.18 -30.45 -11.72
CA TYR A 6 21.30 -29.56 -12.87
C TYR A 6 21.39 -30.28 -14.23
N ALA A 7 21.72 -31.57 -14.24
CA ALA A 7 21.85 -32.35 -15.47
C ALA A 7 20.53 -33.00 -15.92
N HIS A 8 19.52 -33.10 -15.04
CA HIS A 8 18.27 -33.83 -15.36
C HIS A 8 17.49 -33.23 -16.53
N ALA A 9 17.44 -31.90 -16.66
CA ALA A 9 16.71 -31.26 -17.75
C ALA A 9 17.36 -31.57 -19.11
N MET A 10 18.69 -31.48 -19.19
CA MET A 10 19.44 -31.80 -20.40
C MET A 10 19.34 -33.28 -20.75
N ILE A 11 19.39 -34.17 -19.74
CA ILE A 11 19.21 -35.61 -19.95
C ILE A 11 17.80 -35.88 -20.50
N ARG A 12 16.75 -35.34 -19.86
CA ARG A 12 15.35 -35.50 -20.32
C ARG A 12 15.14 -35.01 -21.74
N ALA A 13 15.70 -33.85 -22.09
CA ALA A 13 15.60 -33.28 -23.44
C ALA A 13 16.31 -34.12 -24.52
N THR A 14 17.23 -35.00 -24.13
CA THR A 14 17.96 -35.89 -25.06
C THR A 14 17.32 -37.29 -25.14
N LEU A 15 16.31 -37.58 -24.33
CA LEU A 15 15.62 -38.87 -24.39
C LEU A 15 14.78 -38.99 -25.66
N PRO A 16 14.68 -40.19 -26.24
CA PRO A 16 13.84 -40.43 -27.41
C PRO A 16 12.37 -40.22 -27.03
N ALA A 17 11.63 -39.52 -27.88
CA ALA A 17 10.19 -39.30 -27.69
C ALA A 17 9.39 -40.61 -27.71
N MET A 18 9.87 -41.63 -28.43
CA MET A 18 9.27 -42.96 -28.55
C MET A 18 10.33 -44.04 -28.25
N PRO A 19 10.44 -44.52 -27.01
CA PRO A 19 11.39 -45.58 -26.66
C PRO A 19 10.95 -46.95 -27.21
N THR A 20 11.92 -47.77 -27.62
CA THR A 20 11.67 -49.14 -28.09
C THR A 20 11.46 -50.07 -26.89
N SER A 21 10.87 -51.26 -27.13
CA SER A 21 10.74 -52.30 -26.09
C SER A 21 12.09 -52.65 -25.46
N ARG A 22 13.17 -52.65 -26.25
CA ARG A 22 14.53 -52.93 -25.79
C ARG A 22 15.11 -51.84 -24.88
N HIS A 23 14.71 -50.57 -25.09
CA HIS A 23 15.06 -49.46 -24.19
C HIS A 23 14.34 -49.55 -22.85
N VAL A 24 13.07 -49.96 -22.86
CA VAL A 24 12.26 -50.12 -21.64
C VAL A 24 12.70 -51.35 -20.84
N GLU A 25 13.09 -52.43 -21.52
CA GLU A 25 13.64 -53.65 -20.91
C GLU A 25 15.08 -53.47 -20.38
N GLY A 26 15.70 -52.30 -20.57
CA GLY A 26 17.07 -52.03 -20.13
C GLY A 26 18.11 -52.90 -20.84
N LYS A 27 17.86 -53.27 -22.09
CA LYS A 27 18.78 -54.04 -22.94
C LYS A 27 19.70 -53.17 -23.78
N ASP A 28 19.19 -52.03 -24.23
CA ASP A 28 19.95 -51.06 -25.03
C ASP A 28 19.92 -49.68 -24.34
N CYS A 29 21.00 -48.93 -24.49
CA CYS A 29 21.12 -47.56 -23.99
C CYS A 29 20.21 -46.62 -24.77
N CYS A 30 19.30 -45.93 -24.10
CA CYS A 30 18.33 -45.04 -24.75
C CYS A 30 18.93 -43.76 -25.38
N LEU A 31 20.25 -43.58 -25.33
CA LEU A 31 20.96 -42.39 -25.86
C LEU A 31 21.87 -42.71 -27.05
N CYS A 32 22.28 -43.96 -27.21
CA CYS A 32 23.19 -44.38 -28.29
C CYS A 32 22.81 -45.72 -28.92
N ASP A 33 21.71 -46.33 -28.49
CA ASP A 33 21.17 -47.60 -28.97
C ASP A 33 22.13 -48.81 -28.85
N GLU A 34 23.23 -48.65 -28.11
CA GLU A 34 24.21 -49.71 -27.84
C GLU A 34 23.71 -50.68 -26.77
N LEU A 35 23.98 -51.97 -26.99
CA LEU A 35 23.66 -53.05 -26.07
C LEU A 35 24.42 -52.89 -24.73
N PHE A 36 23.73 -53.08 -23.62
CA PHE A 36 24.37 -53.20 -22.31
C PHE A 36 25.08 -54.57 -22.21
N GLY A 37 26.40 -54.58 -22.45
CA GLY A 37 27.27 -55.75 -22.29
C GLY A 37 27.95 -55.81 -20.90
N GLU A 38 28.92 -56.73 -20.72
CA GLU A 38 29.67 -56.88 -19.46
C GLU A 38 30.39 -55.59 -19.02
N ASP A 39 30.74 -54.71 -19.97
CA ASP A 39 31.45 -53.45 -19.72
C ASP A 39 30.53 -52.23 -19.51
N LEU A 40 29.22 -52.36 -19.78
CA LEU A 40 28.28 -51.23 -19.77
C LEU A 40 27.14 -51.47 -18.77
N ALA A 41 27.26 -50.88 -17.57
CA ALA A 41 26.19 -50.91 -16.58
C ALA A 41 25.00 -50.01 -17.01
N ALA A 42 23.79 -50.57 -16.94
CA ALA A 42 22.54 -49.85 -17.12
C ALA A 42 22.27 -48.92 -15.93
N ILE A 43 22.19 -47.61 -16.18
CA ILE A 43 21.92 -46.60 -15.14
C ILE A 43 20.49 -46.10 -15.33
N PRO A 44 19.60 -46.26 -14.34
CA PRO A 44 18.20 -45.84 -14.45
C PRO A 44 18.08 -44.33 -14.51
N LEU A 45 17.19 -43.85 -15.38
CA LEU A 45 16.87 -42.42 -15.58
C LEU A 45 15.48 -42.03 -15.04
N GLY A 46 14.69 -43.01 -14.60
CA GLY A 46 13.38 -42.83 -13.99
C GLY A 46 13.43 -42.58 -12.48
N PRO A 47 12.27 -42.27 -11.86
CA PRO A 47 12.16 -42.00 -10.42
C PRO A 47 12.41 -43.23 -9.54
N THR A 48 12.42 -44.44 -10.11
CA THR A 48 12.74 -45.67 -9.37
C THR A 48 13.91 -46.43 -10.00
N PRO A 49 14.68 -47.23 -9.23
CA PRO A 49 15.84 -47.96 -9.73
C PRO A 49 15.50 -49.09 -10.72
N THR A 50 14.24 -49.53 -10.74
CA THR A 50 13.80 -50.74 -11.44
C THR A 50 12.79 -50.46 -12.57
N SER A 51 12.40 -49.20 -12.78
CA SER A 51 11.47 -48.84 -13.85
C SER A 51 11.91 -47.58 -14.60
N GLY A 52 11.78 -47.62 -15.92
CA GLY A 52 12.03 -46.48 -16.80
C GLY A 52 13.08 -46.76 -17.88
N LEU A 53 13.64 -45.67 -18.42
CA LEU A 53 14.70 -45.72 -19.42
C LEU A 53 16.08 -45.81 -18.76
N PHE A 54 17.04 -46.39 -19.48
CA PHE A 54 18.39 -46.60 -18.99
C PHE A 54 19.42 -45.97 -19.93
N GLY A 55 20.41 -45.29 -19.34
CA GLY A 55 21.55 -44.73 -20.05
C GLY A 55 22.85 -45.46 -19.70
N CYS A 56 23.81 -45.50 -20.63
CA CYS A 56 25.15 -46.01 -20.36
C CYS A 56 26.05 -44.93 -19.73
N ARG A 57 27.02 -45.36 -18.93
CA ARG A 57 27.95 -44.45 -18.22
C ARG A 57 28.68 -43.47 -19.15
N PRO A 58 29.19 -43.86 -20.35
CA PRO A 58 29.82 -42.92 -21.27
C PRO A 58 28.88 -41.80 -21.76
N CYS A 59 27.65 -42.14 -22.17
CA CYS A 59 26.66 -41.16 -22.64
C CYS A 59 26.25 -40.19 -21.53
N LEU A 60 25.97 -40.72 -20.33
CA LEU A 60 25.62 -39.87 -19.19
C LEU A 60 26.77 -38.98 -18.75
N THR A 61 28.02 -39.45 -18.80
CA THR A 61 29.20 -38.64 -18.47
C THR A 61 29.35 -37.46 -19.45
N ARG A 62 29.14 -37.69 -20.76
CA ARG A 62 29.16 -36.62 -21.77
C ARG A 62 28.06 -35.59 -21.53
N LEU A 63 26.83 -36.05 -21.26
CA LEU A 63 25.69 -35.16 -21.00
C LEU A 63 25.87 -34.35 -19.71
N VAL A 64 26.33 -34.98 -18.62
CA VAL A 64 26.63 -34.28 -17.36
C VAL A 64 27.74 -33.24 -17.55
N THR A 65 28.77 -33.56 -18.34
CA THR A 65 29.85 -32.62 -18.67
C THR A 65 29.32 -31.43 -19.49
N ARG A 66 28.45 -31.68 -20.47
CA ARG A 66 27.81 -30.63 -21.27
C ARG A 66 26.88 -29.76 -20.42
N ALA A 67 26.09 -30.37 -19.54
CA ALA A 67 25.21 -29.65 -18.62
C ALA A 67 26.01 -28.76 -17.67
N ARG A 68 27.15 -29.25 -17.15
CA ARG A 68 28.06 -28.47 -16.32
C ARG A 68 28.59 -27.24 -17.07
N ARG A 69 29.11 -27.43 -18.29
CA ARG A 69 29.60 -26.31 -19.12
C ARG A 69 28.51 -25.29 -19.43
N ALA A 70 27.30 -25.75 -19.74
CA ALA A 70 26.15 -24.88 -20.02
C ALA A 70 25.75 -24.06 -18.79
N ARG A 71 25.70 -24.68 -17.61
CA ARG A 71 25.44 -24.00 -16.33
C ARG A 71 26.53 -22.98 -16.02
N ASP A 72 27.79 -23.38 -16.12
CA ASP A 72 28.91 -22.50 -15.79
C ASP A 72 28.97 -21.29 -16.75
N ALA A 73 28.64 -21.48 -18.04
CA ALA A 73 28.51 -20.37 -19.00
C ALA A 73 27.29 -19.48 -18.74
N ALA A 74 26.17 -20.03 -18.25
CA ALA A 74 25.01 -19.24 -17.83
C ALA A 74 25.37 -18.36 -16.63
N LEU A 75 25.98 -18.94 -15.59
CA LEU A 75 26.44 -18.21 -14.41
C LEU A 75 27.42 -17.09 -14.75
N GLN A 76 28.30 -17.29 -15.73
CA GLN A 76 29.21 -16.24 -16.20
C GLN A 76 28.47 -15.09 -16.89
N ARG A 77 27.44 -15.39 -17.70
CA ARG A 77 26.61 -14.35 -18.32
C ARG A 77 25.80 -13.59 -17.28
N ASP A 78 25.20 -14.30 -16.34
CA ASP A 78 24.41 -13.69 -15.27
C ASP A 78 25.29 -12.78 -14.39
N ALA A 79 26.52 -13.20 -14.09
CA ALA A 79 27.50 -12.38 -13.36
C ALA A 79 27.98 -11.15 -14.16
N GLU A 80 28.09 -11.25 -15.49
CA GLU A 80 28.41 -10.10 -16.34
C GLU A 80 27.26 -9.11 -16.38
N GLN A 81 26.03 -9.61 -16.59
CA GLN A 81 24.83 -8.78 -16.61
C GLN A 81 24.64 -8.06 -15.26
N ALA A 82 24.80 -8.77 -14.15
CA ALA A 82 24.72 -8.17 -12.82
C ALA A 82 25.75 -7.04 -12.61
N ARG A 83 26.96 -7.14 -13.19
CA ARG A 83 27.97 -6.07 -13.12
C ARG A 83 27.60 -4.87 -13.96
N VAL A 84 27.07 -5.08 -15.16
CA VAL A 84 26.61 -4.01 -16.05
C VAL A 84 25.44 -3.26 -15.42
N ASP A 85 24.45 -3.99 -14.90
CA ASP A 85 23.27 -3.40 -14.27
C ASP A 85 23.64 -2.61 -13.00
N SER A 86 24.53 -3.16 -12.17
CA SER A 86 25.04 -2.47 -10.98
C SER A 86 25.82 -1.19 -11.36
N ALA A 87 26.67 -1.25 -12.39
CA ALA A 87 27.41 -0.08 -12.86
C ALA A 87 26.51 1.03 -13.43
N ALA A 88 25.38 0.67 -14.03
CA ALA A 88 24.39 1.64 -14.52
C ALA A 88 23.55 2.26 -13.38
N TRP A 89 23.27 1.48 -12.34
CA TRP A 89 22.44 1.92 -11.21
C TRP A 89 23.18 2.81 -10.20
N LEU A 90 24.47 2.55 -9.94
CA LEU A 90 25.26 3.30 -8.95
C LEU A 90 25.23 4.83 -9.13
N PRO A 91 25.42 5.39 -10.34
CA PRO A 91 25.34 6.85 -10.53
C PRO A 91 23.94 7.42 -10.27
N LEU A 92 22.89 6.67 -10.60
CA LEU A 92 21.50 7.10 -10.36
C LEU A 92 21.20 7.14 -8.86
N ARG A 93 21.67 6.13 -8.13
CA ARG A 93 21.60 6.05 -6.67
C ARG A 93 22.33 7.22 -6.01
N GLU A 94 23.56 7.49 -6.40
CA GLU A 94 24.36 8.61 -5.86
C GLU A 94 23.68 9.96 -6.13
N ALA A 95 23.17 10.18 -7.35
CA ALA A 95 22.45 11.40 -7.69
C ALA A 95 21.11 11.55 -6.92
N HIS A 96 20.46 10.44 -6.57
CA HIS A 96 19.26 10.47 -5.76
C HIS A 96 19.59 10.80 -4.29
N LEU A 97 20.61 10.17 -3.71
CA LEU A 97 21.08 10.49 -2.35
C LEU A 97 21.48 11.97 -2.21
N ALA A 98 22.25 12.50 -3.16
CA ALA A 98 22.64 13.91 -3.15
C ALA A 98 21.43 14.87 -3.19
N ARG A 99 20.35 14.49 -3.89
CA ARG A 99 19.10 15.28 -3.92
C ARG A 99 18.37 15.23 -2.59
N LEU A 100 18.24 14.05 -1.98
CA LEU A 100 17.64 13.91 -0.65
C LEU A 100 18.40 14.78 0.38
N ASP A 101 19.73 14.74 0.34
CA ASP A 101 20.56 15.55 1.21
C ASP A 101 20.41 17.05 0.95
N GLY A 102 20.32 17.48 -0.31
CA GLY A 102 20.10 18.90 -0.63
C GLY A 102 18.77 19.44 -0.08
N VAL A 103 17.68 18.66 -0.17
CA VAL A 103 16.40 19.07 0.43
C VAL A 103 16.46 19.04 1.96
N ARG A 104 17.17 18.07 2.54
CA ARG A 104 17.39 18.00 4.00
C ARG A 104 18.13 19.24 4.49
N GLU A 105 19.20 19.65 3.81
CA GLU A 105 19.96 20.85 4.15
C GLU A 105 19.11 22.13 4.02
N ALA A 106 18.24 22.20 3.00
CA ALA A 106 17.28 23.28 2.87
C ALA A 106 16.29 23.29 4.05
N ALA A 107 15.80 22.13 4.49
CA ALA A 107 14.91 22.03 5.66
C ALA A 107 15.59 22.50 6.95
N GLU A 108 16.85 22.11 7.16
CA GLU A 108 17.66 22.58 8.30
C GLU A 108 17.89 24.10 8.25
N ALA A 109 18.11 24.67 7.06
CA ALA A 109 18.26 26.11 6.88
C ALA A 109 16.96 26.88 7.19
N VAL A 110 15.81 26.41 6.68
CA VAL A 110 14.49 26.99 6.98
C VAL A 110 14.19 26.93 8.47
N THR A 111 14.51 25.80 9.12
CA THR A 111 14.37 25.65 10.58
C THR A 111 15.16 26.72 11.34
N LYS A 112 16.42 26.96 10.96
CA LYS A 112 17.27 27.98 11.59
C LYS A 112 16.74 29.39 11.35
N LEU A 113 16.28 29.69 10.13
CA LEU A 113 15.71 31.00 9.80
C LEU A 113 14.39 31.26 10.54
N ALA A 114 13.58 30.22 10.78
CA ALA A 114 12.35 30.34 11.58
C ALA A 114 12.62 30.69 13.05
N GLN A 115 13.78 30.29 13.57
CA GLN A 115 14.24 30.60 14.93
C GLN A 115 14.97 31.95 15.02
N ASP A 116 15.30 32.59 13.89
CA ASP A 116 15.96 33.89 13.85
C ASP A 116 14.92 35.02 13.89
N ASP A 117 15.00 35.86 14.91
CA ASP A 117 14.12 37.02 15.07
C ASP A 117 14.33 38.10 14.00
N GLY A 118 15.45 38.06 13.27
CA GLY A 118 15.78 38.97 12.18
C GLY A 118 15.03 38.72 10.87
N VAL A 119 14.34 37.59 10.73
CA VAL A 119 13.57 37.24 9.53
C VAL A 119 12.08 37.43 9.79
N GLU A 120 11.39 38.10 8.85
CA GLU A 120 9.95 38.31 8.95
C GLU A 120 9.17 37.00 8.89
N ALA A 121 8.17 36.84 9.76
CA ALA A 121 7.39 35.61 9.86
C ALA A 121 6.71 35.23 8.53
N ARG A 122 6.28 36.22 7.74
CA ARG A 122 5.70 36.00 6.40
C ARG A 122 6.72 35.43 5.41
N GLN A 123 7.96 35.87 5.49
CA GLN A 123 9.05 35.37 4.64
C GLN A 123 9.42 33.94 5.01
N VAL A 124 9.44 33.61 6.31
CA VAL A 124 9.62 32.24 6.79
C VAL A 124 8.50 31.31 6.30
N ALA A 125 7.24 31.77 6.25
CA ALA A 125 6.13 31.00 5.69
C ALA A 125 6.32 30.71 4.19
N TRP A 126 6.79 31.70 3.42
CA TRP A 126 7.11 31.51 2.00
C TRP A 126 8.21 30.48 1.78
N LEU A 127 9.27 30.52 2.61
CA LEU A 127 10.36 29.54 2.56
C LEU A 127 9.88 28.12 2.85
N LEU A 128 8.92 27.94 3.78
CA LEU A 128 8.31 26.63 4.02
C LEU A 128 7.55 26.13 2.78
N ILE A 129 6.75 26.97 2.12
CA ILE A 129 6.00 26.59 0.92
C ILE A 129 6.97 26.14 -0.19
N SER A 130 8.08 26.86 -0.38
CA SER A 130 9.13 26.48 -1.34
C SER A 130 9.81 25.16 -0.96
N LEU A 131 10.06 24.93 0.32
CA LEU A 131 10.64 23.68 0.82
C LEU A 131 9.70 22.48 0.62
N GLU A 132 8.41 22.62 0.89
CA GLU A 132 7.39 21.58 0.65
C GLU A 132 7.32 21.20 -0.83
N SER A 133 7.45 22.20 -1.70
CA SER A 133 7.58 21.97 -3.14
C SER A 133 8.84 21.15 -3.44
N ALA A 134 10.01 21.58 -2.97
CA ALA A 134 11.26 20.84 -3.19
C ALA A 134 11.20 19.38 -2.69
N TYR A 135 10.58 19.15 -1.53
CA TYR A 135 10.37 17.82 -0.95
C TYR A 135 9.44 16.95 -1.79
N THR A 136 8.36 17.52 -2.33
CA THR A 136 7.39 16.82 -3.19
C THR A 136 7.97 16.46 -4.56
N TRP A 137 8.89 17.29 -5.06
CA TRP A 137 9.53 17.11 -6.37
C TRP A 137 10.77 16.20 -6.34
N VAL A 138 11.13 15.62 -5.19
CA VAL A 138 12.15 14.57 -5.14
C VAL A 138 11.65 13.37 -5.96
N PRO A 139 12.36 12.97 -7.03
CA PRO A 139 11.94 11.86 -7.88
C PRO A 139 11.90 10.54 -7.09
N GLU A 140 11.13 9.56 -7.56
CA GLU A 140 11.03 8.24 -6.92
C GLU A 140 12.40 7.56 -6.76
N THR A 141 12.51 6.74 -5.71
CA THR A 141 13.72 5.98 -5.40
C THR A 141 14.10 5.08 -6.58
N PRO A 142 15.35 5.13 -7.07
CA PRO A 142 15.77 4.31 -8.20
C PRO A 142 15.73 2.82 -7.83
N GLU A 143 14.99 2.02 -8.60
CA GLU A 143 14.87 0.58 -8.36
C GLU A 143 16.23 -0.13 -8.44
N PRO A 144 16.62 -0.91 -7.41
CA PRO A 144 17.85 -1.68 -7.45
C PRO A 144 17.73 -2.84 -8.45
N PRO A 145 18.82 -3.21 -9.15
CA PRO A 145 18.80 -4.39 -9.99
C PRO A 145 18.57 -5.64 -9.14
N ALA A 146 17.98 -6.69 -9.72
CA ALA A 146 17.67 -7.94 -9.02
C ALA A 146 18.90 -8.60 -8.35
N SER A 147 20.11 -8.24 -8.78
CA SER A 147 21.39 -8.68 -8.20
C SER A 147 21.82 -7.94 -6.93
N ALA A 148 21.28 -6.76 -6.64
CA ALA A 148 21.73 -5.88 -5.55
C ALA A 148 21.00 -6.11 -4.21
N GLY A 149 20.04 -7.05 -4.15
CA GLY A 149 19.20 -7.25 -2.97
C GLY A 149 18.08 -6.20 -2.89
N SER A 150 17.01 -6.52 -2.15
CA SER A 150 15.77 -5.74 -2.18
C SER A 150 15.81 -4.44 -1.37
N GLU A 151 16.86 -4.20 -0.58
CA GLU A 151 16.91 -3.05 0.34
C GLU A 151 18.29 -2.40 0.41
N ASP A 152 18.34 -1.11 0.08
CA ASP A 152 19.52 -0.26 0.31
C ASP A 152 19.37 0.52 1.62
N PRO A 153 20.14 0.20 2.67
CA PRO A 153 20.00 0.84 3.98
C PRO A 153 20.36 2.33 3.97
N GLU A 154 21.23 2.79 3.06
CA GLU A 154 21.65 4.19 2.99
C GLU A 154 20.56 5.06 2.36
N LEU A 155 19.85 4.56 1.34
CA LEU A 155 18.68 5.25 0.77
C LEU A 155 17.56 5.39 1.81
N LYS A 156 17.30 4.32 2.59
CA LYS A 156 16.31 4.35 3.67
C LYS A 156 16.68 5.33 4.78
N ASP A 157 17.93 5.29 5.27
CA ASP A 157 18.42 6.17 6.33
C ASP A 157 18.40 7.64 5.90
N THR A 158 18.82 7.95 4.67
CA THR A 158 18.82 9.33 4.15
C THR A 158 17.41 9.86 3.97
N ARG A 159 16.48 9.03 3.47
CA ARG A 159 15.07 9.43 3.39
C ARG A 159 14.46 9.70 4.76
N PHE A 160 14.73 8.81 5.73
CA PHE A 160 14.27 9.00 7.10
C PHE A 160 14.80 10.30 7.73
N ARG A 161 16.07 10.65 7.50
CA ARG A 161 16.64 11.92 7.97
C ARG A 161 16.02 13.14 7.31
N LEU A 162 15.72 13.07 6.01
CA LEU A 162 14.98 14.12 5.32
C LEU A 162 13.59 14.33 5.95
N ASP A 163 12.85 13.24 6.20
CA ASP A 163 11.53 13.32 6.80
C ASP A 163 11.58 13.97 8.19
N LEU A 164 12.58 13.63 9.02
CA LEU A 164 12.83 14.29 10.30
C LEU A 164 13.15 15.79 10.13
N GLY A 165 13.97 16.15 9.13
CA GLY A 165 14.28 17.54 8.81
C GLY A 165 13.04 18.34 8.41
N MET A 166 12.14 17.76 7.62
CA MET A 166 10.88 18.37 7.22
C MET A 166 9.94 18.59 8.41
N ILE A 167 9.86 17.63 9.33
CA ILE A 167 9.07 17.78 10.57
C ILE A 167 9.61 18.95 11.40
N ALA A 168 10.92 19.02 11.61
CA ALA A 168 11.54 20.10 12.38
C ALA A 168 11.31 21.48 11.74
N ALA A 169 11.40 21.58 10.40
CA ALA A 169 11.12 22.80 9.68
C ALA A 169 9.66 23.25 9.83
N ARG A 170 8.71 22.32 9.67
CA ARG A 170 7.28 22.61 9.86
C ARG A 170 6.97 23.09 11.27
N GLU A 171 7.53 22.42 12.28
CA GLU A 171 7.33 22.76 13.69
C GLU A 171 7.85 24.16 14.01
N ALA A 172 9.10 24.47 13.63
CA ALA A 172 9.72 25.77 13.90
C ALA A 172 8.97 26.92 13.20
N VAL A 173 8.54 26.71 11.95
CA VAL A 173 7.78 27.71 11.19
C VAL A 173 6.38 27.90 11.80
N ALA A 174 5.71 26.82 12.20
CA ALA A 174 4.40 26.87 12.84
C ALA A 174 4.45 27.61 14.18
N GLU A 175 5.48 27.35 15.00
CA GLU A 175 5.72 28.08 16.24
C GLU A 175 5.93 29.57 15.98
N ARG A 176 6.80 29.92 15.02
CA ARG A 176 7.07 31.31 14.63
C ARG A 176 5.81 32.05 14.16
N LEU A 177 4.97 31.39 13.36
CA LEU A 177 3.72 31.96 12.86
C LEU A 177 2.66 32.08 13.94
N ALA A 178 2.56 31.11 14.86
CA ALA A 178 1.65 31.21 16.00
C ALA A 178 2.01 32.39 16.90
N TYR A 179 3.30 32.59 17.22
CA TYR A 179 3.76 33.77 17.96
C TYR A 179 3.48 35.07 17.21
N HIS A 180 3.71 35.11 15.89
CA HIS A 180 3.39 36.29 15.08
C HIS A 180 1.89 36.61 15.12
N LEU A 181 1.02 35.63 14.91
CA LEU A 181 -0.44 35.83 14.92
C LEU A 181 -0.96 36.23 16.31
N ILE A 182 -0.42 35.67 17.39
CA ILE A 182 -0.78 36.07 18.75
C ILE A 182 -0.35 37.51 19.02
N ASN A 183 0.85 37.91 18.60
CA ASN A 183 1.35 39.28 18.79
C ASN A 183 0.62 40.30 17.92
N GLU A 184 0.26 39.97 16.68
CA GLU A 184 -0.55 40.82 15.80
C GLU A 184 -2.01 40.92 16.26
N ALA A 185 -2.53 39.87 16.92
CA ALA A 185 -3.87 39.86 17.50
C ALA A 185 -3.94 40.52 18.89
N GLN A 186 -2.80 40.91 19.50
CA GLN A 186 -2.82 41.68 20.73
C GLN A 186 -3.14 43.16 20.41
N PRO A 187 -4.20 43.73 21.00
CA PRO A 187 -4.47 45.16 20.85
C PRO A 187 -3.32 45.97 21.48
N GLU A 188 -2.94 47.09 20.85
CA GLU A 188 -1.80 47.91 21.27
C GLU A 188 -1.93 48.49 22.71
N GLU A 189 -3.12 48.42 23.32
CA GLU A 189 -3.33 48.73 24.74
C GLU A 189 -4.24 47.66 25.40
N PRO A 190 -3.81 47.00 26.50
CA PRO A 190 -4.51 45.85 27.09
C PRO A 190 -5.70 46.22 27.99
N GLU A 191 -6.22 47.44 27.90
CA GLU A 191 -7.45 47.86 28.55
C GLU A 191 -8.38 48.41 27.46
N MET A 192 -9.68 48.08 27.53
CA MET A 192 -10.76 48.42 26.59
C MET A 192 -11.15 47.29 25.61
N CYS A 193 -11.60 46.16 26.19
CA CYS A 193 -12.55 45.25 25.54
C CYS A 193 -13.99 45.75 25.78
N GLU A 194 -14.29 46.95 25.29
CA GLU A 194 -15.65 47.44 25.21
C GLU A 194 -15.91 47.82 23.74
N GLU A 195 -16.84 47.10 23.13
CA GLU A 195 -17.54 47.49 21.90
C GLU A 195 -16.81 47.15 20.58
N LEU A 196 -17.19 46.00 20.03
CA LEU A 196 -17.13 45.70 18.59
C LEU A 196 -17.92 46.77 17.81
N GLU A 197 -17.28 47.87 17.45
CA GLU A 197 -17.75 48.79 16.41
C GLU A 197 -16.63 49.00 15.39
N CYS A 198 -16.69 48.25 14.28
CA CYS A 198 -15.88 48.56 13.10
C CYS A 198 -16.22 49.97 12.61
N PRO A 199 -15.24 50.85 12.32
CA PRO A 199 -15.52 52.16 11.76
C PRO A 199 -16.11 52.05 10.33
N GLU A 200 -17.03 52.95 10.00
CA GLU A 200 -17.59 53.08 8.65
C GLU A 200 -16.47 53.43 7.64
N GLY A 201 -16.04 52.42 6.88
CA GLY A 201 -14.94 52.52 5.92
C GLY A 201 -14.04 51.28 5.82
N CYS A 202 -14.20 50.28 6.68
CA CYS A 202 -13.51 49.00 6.53
C CYS A 202 -14.01 48.25 5.28
N THR A 203 -13.17 48.08 4.25
CA THR A 203 -13.57 47.39 3.00
C THR A 203 -13.41 45.88 3.03
N GLY A 204 -12.86 45.30 4.12
CA GLY A 204 -12.79 43.85 4.32
C GLY A 204 -12.16 43.06 3.17
N ARG A 205 -11.31 43.67 2.34
CA ARG A 205 -10.75 43.04 1.13
C ARG A 205 -9.34 42.52 1.39
N HIS A 206 -9.19 41.20 1.42
CA HIS A 206 -7.92 40.50 1.23
C HIS A 206 -8.02 39.71 -0.08
N ASP A 207 -7.66 40.34 -1.20
CA ASP A 207 -7.56 39.66 -2.50
C ASP A 207 -6.17 39.00 -2.62
N SER A 208 -6.14 37.67 -2.79
CA SER A 208 -4.94 36.86 -2.98
C SER A 208 -4.82 36.33 -4.42
N SER A 209 -4.84 37.23 -5.42
CA SER A 209 -4.95 36.86 -6.85
C SER A 209 -3.70 37.07 -7.71
N HIS A 210 -2.48 37.10 -7.13
CA HIS A 210 -1.24 37.33 -7.89
C HIS A 210 -0.08 36.36 -7.59
N ILE A 211 -0.35 35.10 -7.26
CA ILE A 211 0.71 34.09 -7.09
C ILE A 211 0.88 33.33 -8.40
N ASP A 212 1.88 33.73 -9.19
CA ASP A 212 2.42 32.96 -10.30
C ASP A 212 3.94 32.86 -10.07
N CYS A 213 4.39 31.74 -9.50
CA CYS A 213 5.79 31.55 -9.08
C CYS A 213 6.32 30.25 -9.68
N GLY A 214 7.05 30.36 -10.80
CA GLY A 214 7.84 29.26 -11.35
C GLY A 214 9.08 28.91 -10.49
N PRO A 215 9.74 27.77 -10.78
CA PRO A 215 10.76 27.12 -9.94
C PRO A 215 12.05 27.94 -9.68
N ASP A 216 12.26 29.05 -10.39
CA ASP A 216 13.52 29.82 -10.34
C ASP A 216 13.51 30.98 -9.33
N ALA A 217 12.35 31.34 -8.75
CA ALA A 217 12.22 32.50 -7.88
C ALA A 217 12.97 32.34 -6.53
N VAL A 218 13.05 31.11 -6.01
CA VAL A 218 13.63 30.81 -4.69
C VAL A 218 15.13 31.13 -4.63
N TYR A 219 15.88 30.79 -5.68
CA TYR A 219 17.32 31.03 -5.73
C TYR A 219 17.64 32.53 -5.82
N LYS A 220 16.75 33.31 -6.44
CA LYS A 220 16.89 34.75 -6.56
C LYS A 220 16.65 35.43 -5.21
N ASP A 221 15.61 35.02 -4.48
CA ASP A 221 15.28 35.58 -3.16
C ASP A 221 16.33 35.21 -2.09
N LEU A 222 16.90 34.00 -2.16
CA LEU A 222 18.01 33.57 -1.28
C LEU A 222 19.30 34.35 -1.54
N ALA A 223 19.60 34.63 -2.82
CA ALA A 223 20.76 35.44 -3.21
C ALA A 223 20.62 36.90 -2.73
N GLU A 224 19.40 37.46 -2.73
CA GLU A 224 19.10 38.80 -2.16
C GLU A 224 19.39 38.89 -0.65
N HIS A 225 19.44 37.74 0.04
CA HIS A 225 19.72 37.64 1.47
C HIS A 225 21.16 37.17 1.77
N GLY A 226 22.04 37.19 0.77
CA GLY A 226 23.47 36.88 0.92
C GLY A 226 23.78 35.38 1.07
N ILE A 227 22.80 34.52 0.82
CA ILE A 227 22.96 33.06 0.85
C ILE A 227 23.18 32.58 -0.58
N ILE A 228 24.42 32.19 -0.88
CA ILE A 228 24.78 31.63 -2.18
C ILE A 228 24.57 30.12 -2.12
N VAL A 229 23.54 29.64 -2.80
CA VAL A 229 23.33 28.22 -3.08
C VAL A 229 23.77 27.96 -4.51
N GLU A 230 24.67 27.00 -4.74
CA GLU A 230 25.08 26.64 -6.10
C GLU A 230 23.87 26.07 -6.86
N GLN A 231 23.42 26.81 -7.87
CA GLN A 231 22.38 26.36 -8.78
C GLN A 231 22.96 25.20 -9.62
N PRO A 232 22.31 24.02 -9.69
CA PRO A 232 22.78 22.95 -10.56
C PRO A 232 22.77 23.44 -12.01
N GLU A 233 23.88 23.27 -12.74
CA GLU A 233 23.95 23.63 -14.15
C GLU A 233 22.80 22.95 -14.91
N HIS A 234 21.97 23.74 -15.59
CA HIS A 234 21.04 23.20 -16.57
C HIS A 234 21.84 22.49 -17.65
N GLU A 235 21.73 21.16 -17.71
CA GLU A 235 22.19 20.42 -18.87
C GLU A 235 21.46 20.96 -20.12
N PRO A 236 22.18 21.34 -21.18
CA PRO A 236 21.55 21.68 -22.44
C PRO A 236 20.81 20.44 -22.95
N LEU A 237 19.50 20.60 -23.16
CA LEU A 237 18.65 19.60 -23.81
C LEU A 237 19.39 19.02 -25.04
N SER A 238 19.67 17.73 -24.98
CA SER A 238 20.41 17.00 -26.01
C SER A 238 19.81 17.25 -27.41
N PRO A 239 20.60 17.58 -28.45
CA PRO A 239 20.11 17.91 -29.80
C PRO A 239 19.65 16.68 -30.60
N ARG A 240 19.15 15.63 -29.94
CA ARG A 240 18.60 14.42 -30.59
C ARG A 240 17.07 14.40 -30.71
N ARG A 241 16.40 15.52 -30.41
CA ARG A 241 14.93 15.65 -30.49
C ARG A 241 14.41 16.46 -31.70
N MET A 242 15.18 16.60 -32.77
CA MET A 242 14.70 17.26 -34.00
C MET A 242 14.55 16.35 -35.23
N ASP A 243 14.87 15.05 -35.15
CA ASP A 243 14.70 14.14 -36.28
C ASP A 243 14.11 12.79 -35.85
N LEU A 244 12.87 12.78 -35.35
CA LEU A 244 11.99 11.61 -35.43
C LEU A 244 10.53 12.09 -35.64
N PRO A 245 9.76 11.37 -36.49
CA PRO A 245 8.47 11.82 -37.02
C PRO A 245 7.43 11.86 -35.92
N GLU A 246 6.50 12.84 -36.00
CA GLU A 246 5.25 12.95 -35.22
C GLU A 246 5.01 11.73 -34.32
N GLU A 247 5.58 11.78 -33.10
CA GLU A 247 5.39 10.72 -32.13
C GLU A 247 3.92 10.76 -31.72
N ASN A 248 3.19 9.77 -32.25
CA ASN A 248 1.89 9.33 -31.77
C ASN A 248 1.84 9.41 -30.24
N GLU A 249 0.76 10.02 -29.75
CA GLU A 249 0.08 9.69 -28.50
C GLU A 249 0.95 8.86 -27.54
N ALA A 250 1.54 9.57 -26.57
CA ALA A 250 2.04 8.98 -25.35
C ALA A 250 1.12 7.81 -24.98
N LYS A 251 1.70 6.62 -24.91
CA LYS A 251 1.00 5.41 -24.49
C LYS A 251 0.61 5.65 -23.04
N ALA A 252 -0.52 6.33 -22.84
CA ALA A 252 -1.13 6.57 -21.56
C ALA A 252 -1.18 5.21 -20.88
N GLU A 253 -0.53 5.09 -19.72
CA GLU A 253 -0.85 3.98 -18.84
C GLU A 253 -2.37 3.99 -18.72
N ARG A 254 -2.99 2.88 -19.14
CA ARG A 254 -4.44 2.81 -19.09
C ARG A 254 -4.84 3.02 -17.63
N PRO A 255 -5.79 3.92 -17.34
CA PRO A 255 -6.25 4.08 -15.97
C PRO A 255 -6.64 2.69 -15.43
N PRO A 256 -6.43 2.40 -14.12
CA PRO A 256 -6.72 1.10 -13.53
C PRO A 256 -8.11 0.57 -13.91
N PHE A 257 -9.09 1.47 -14.07
CA PHE A 257 -10.45 1.16 -14.49
C PHE A 257 -11.00 2.18 -15.49
N PRO A 258 -10.79 2.01 -16.80
CA PRO A 258 -11.34 2.92 -17.78
C PRO A 258 -12.88 2.84 -17.78
N GLY A 259 -13.56 3.99 -17.65
CA GLY A 259 -15.03 4.08 -17.68
C GLY A 259 -15.74 3.73 -16.37
N MET A 260 -15.02 3.65 -15.25
CA MET A 260 -15.62 3.34 -13.94
C MET A 260 -16.71 4.32 -13.53
N GLU A 261 -16.50 5.63 -13.71
CA GLU A 261 -17.50 6.65 -13.37
C GLU A 261 -18.77 6.56 -14.23
N GLU A 262 -18.68 5.96 -15.42
CA GLU A 262 -19.82 5.77 -16.33
C GLU A 262 -20.61 4.49 -16.00
N GLN A 263 -19.93 3.41 -15.62
CA GLN A 263 -20.52 2.08 -15.45
C GLN A 263 -20.96 1.79 -14.02
N ALA A 264 -20.16 2.19 -13.03
CA ALA A 264 -20.40 1.90 -11.61
C ALA A 264 -21.75 2.42 -11.08
N PRO A 265 -22.23 3.65 -11.43
CA PRO A 265 -23.47 4.19 -10.89
C PRO A 265 -24.70 3.29 -11.12
N SER A 266 -24.77 2.63 -12.28
CA SER A 266 -25.90 1.77 -12.64
C SER A 266 -25.98 0.51 -11.77
N VAL A 267 -24.82 -0.08 -11.48
CA VAL A 267 -24.70 -1.26 -10.62
C VAL A 267 -24.97 -0.89 -9.17
N LEU A 268 -24.41 0.21 -8.67
CA LEU A 268 -24.65 0.67 -7.30
C LEU A 268 -26.14 0.93 -7.02
N LYS A 269 -26.84 1.60 -7.95
CA LYS A 269 -28.29 1.84 -7.84
C LYS A 269 -29.09 0.54 -7.80
N HIS A 270 -28.68 -0.52 -8.50
CA HIS A 270 -29.33 -1.83 -8.43
C HIS A 270 -29.27 -2.43 -7.01
N PHE A 271 -28.17 -2.22 -6.29
CA PHE A 271 -27.98 -2.67 -4.91
C PHE A 271 -28.50 -1.69 -3.85
N GLY A 272 -29.16 -0.60 -4.27
CA GLY A 272 -29.73 0.40 -3.37
C GLY A 272 -28.72 1.43 -2.83
N VAL A 273 -27.52 1.49 -3.38
CA VAL A 273 -26.53 2.54 -3.08
C VAL A 273 -26.73 3.68 -4.08
N ASP A 274 -27.10 4.87 -3.60
CA ASP A 274 -27.19 6.04 -4.46
C ASP A 274 -25.79 6.65 -4.66
N PRO A 275 -25.18 6.56 -5.86
CA PRO A 275 -23.87 7.15 -6.16
C PRO A 275 -23.88 8.68 -6.16
N ASP A 276 -25.05 9.31 -6.21
CA ASP A 276 -25.20 10.77 -6.21
C ASP A 276 -25.33 11.33 -4.78
N ASP A 277 -25.64 10.48 -3.79
CA ASP A 277 -25.56 10.80 -2.37
C ASP A 277 -24.14 10.52 -1.86
N ALA A 278 -23.41 11.59 -1.54
CA ALA A 278 -22.02 11.50 -1.10
C ALA A 278 -21.85 10.72 0.21
N ASP A 279 -22.82 10.78 1.13
CA ASP A 279 -22.71 10.10 2.43
C ASP A 279 -22.97 8.59 2.31
N VAL A 280 -23.96 8.22 1.49
CA VAL A 280 -24.27 6.82 1.16
C VAL A 280 -23.13 6.18 0.38
N LEU A 281 -22.59 6.88 -0.62
CA LEU A 281 -21.45 6.40 -1.41
C LEU A 281 -20.20 6.25 -0.53
N LEU A 282 -19.90 7.23 0.32
CA LEU A 282 -18.79 7.17 1.26
C LEU A 282 -18.93 6.01 2.25
N SER A 283 -20.14 5.80 2.78
CA SER A 283 -20.43 4.68 3.69
C SER A 283 -20.22 3.33 3.00
N ALA A 284 -20.74 3.15 1.78
CA ALA A 284 -20.53 1.92 1.01
C ALA A 284 -19.05 1.72 0.65
N ALA A 285 -18.33 2.78 0.31
CA ALA A 285 -16.89 2.72 0.04
C ALA A 285 -16.06 2.34 1.28
N ALA A 286 -16.44 2.84 2.46
CA ALA A 286 -15.79 2.48 3.72
C ALA A 286 -15.96 0.98 4.02
N VAL A 287 -17.17 0.44 3.84
CA VAL A 287 -17.43 -1.01 3.95
C VAL A 287 -16.57 -1.78 2.95
N GLY A 288 -16.53 -1.34 1.69
CA GLY A 288 -15.73 -2.00 0.65
C GLY A 288 -14.23 -1.99 0.93
N LEU A 289 -13.72 -0.89 1.51
CA LEU A 289 -12.33 -0.81 1.94
C LEU A 289 -12.05 -1.84 3.03
N VAL A 290 -12.89 -1.94 4.06
CA VAL A 290 -12.74 -2.96 5.12
C VAL A 290 -12.80 -4.36 4.54
N VAL A 291 -13.75 -4.64 3.64
CA VAL A 291 -13.89 -5.99 3.08
C VAL A 291 -12.64 -6.40 2.29
N ASP A 292 -12.16 -5.54 1.40
CA ASP A 292 -11.02 -5.87 0.54
C ASP A 292 -9.68 -5.92 1.28
N THR A 293 -9.53 -5.07 2.30
CA THR A 293 -8.27 -4.94 3.08
C THR A 293 -8.19 -5.96 4.21
N TRP A 294 -9.31 -6.24 4.87
CA TRP A 294 -9.35 -6.92 6.16
C TRP A 294 -10.11 -8.25 6.10
N ARG A 295 -11.26 -8.32 5.43
CA ARG A 295 -12.08 -9.55 5.38
C ARG A 295 -11.55 -10.58 4.39
N GLU A 296 -11.03 -10.14 3.26
CA GLU A 296 -10.44 -11.05 2.29
C GLU A 296 -9.04 -11.47 2.73
N GLY A 297 -8.63 -12.70 2.44
CA GLY A 297 -7.24 -13.15 2.61
C GLY A 297 -6.92 -13.77 3.98
N PRO A 298 -5.75 -13.48 4.59
CA PRO A 298 -5.23 -14.25 5.72
C PRO A 298 -6.07 -14.23 7.00
N LEU A 299 -7.10 -13.37 7.09
CA LEU A 299 -7.99 -13.33 8.25
C LEU A 299 -8.71 -14.66 8.47
N ASP A 300 -9.08 -15.39 7.41
CA ASP A 300 -9.73 -16.70 7.54
C ASP A 300 -8.81 -17.72 8.23
N GLU A 301 -7.50 -17.67 7.92
CA GLU A 301 -6.50 -18.52 8.57
C GLU A 301 -6.24 -18.10 10.02
N ILE A 302 -6.21 -16.79 10.29
CA ILE A 302 -6.10 -16.23 11.65
C ILE A 302 -7.32 -16.62 12.49
N HIS A 303 -8.53 -16.56 11.94
CA HIS A 303 -9.77 -16.99 12.57
C HIS A 303 -9.77 -18.50 12.86
N ALA A 304 -9.30 -19.31 11.92
CA ALA A 304 -9.24 -20.76 12.08
C ALA A 304 -8.17 -21.25 13.07
N ALA A 305 -7.25 -20.39 13.50
CA ALA A 305 -6.19 -20.74 14.45
C ALA A 305 -6.77 -21.06 15.84
N ALA A 306 -6.08 -21.91 16.61
CA ALA A 306 -6.55 -22.34 17.94
C ALA A 306 -6.61 -21.19 18.96
N ASP A 307 -5.76 -20.19 18.75
CA ASP A 307 -5.64 -18.92 19.48
C ASP A 307 -6.26 -17.75 18.67
N GLY A 308 -7.05 -18.05 17.64
CA GLY A 308 -7.73 -17.09 16.80
C GLY A 308 -8.88 -16.36 17.49
N PRO A 309 -9.33 -15.22 16.93
CA PRO A 309 -10.44 -14.44 17.46
C PRO A 309 -11.78 -15.14 17.24
N GLY A 310 -12.79 -14.82 18.06
CA GLY A 310 -14.17 -15.24 17.83
C GLY A 310 -14.90 -14.43 16.75
N ASP A 311 -16.04 -14.93 16.27
CA ASP A 311 -16.90 -14.24 15.29
C ASP A 311 -17.33 -12.84 15.74
N GLY A 312 -17.62 -12.67 17.02
CA GLY A 312 -18.03 -11.43 17.66
C GLY A 312 -16.88 -10.42 17.78
N GLU A 313 -15.64 -10.89 17.97
CA GLU A 313 -14.44 -10.04 17.95
C GLU A 313 -14.18 -9.55 16.53
N ILE A 314 -14.29 -10.46 15.55
CA ILE A 314 -14.17 -10.14 14.13
C ILE A 314 -15.23 -9.12 13.71
N PHE A 315 -16.48 -9.32 14.13
CA PHE A 315 -17.59 -8.42 13.83
C PHE A 315 -17.41 -7.05 14.48
N ALA A 316 -17.05 -7.00 15.77
CA ALA A 316 -16.79 -5.73 16.46
C ALA A 316 -15.64 -4.95 15.80
N GLN A 317 -14.55 -5.64 15.45
CA GLN A 317 -13.41 -5.02 14.79
C GLN A 317 -13.77 -4.49 13.40
N SER A 318 -14.62 -5.20 12.64
CA SER A 318 -15.11 -4.70 11.34
C SER A 318 -15.87 -3.38 11.47
N VAL A 319 -16.69 -3.23 12.52
CA VAL A 319 -17.46 -2.01 12.77
C VAL A 319 -16.55 -0.84 13.15
N ASP A 320 -15.52 -1.07 13.98
CA ASP A 320 -14.52 -0.04 14.29
C ASP A 320 -13.72 0.38 13.04
N LEU A 321 -13.26 -0.61 12.28
CA LEU A 321 -12.54 -0.38 11.03
C LEU A 321 -13.40 0.33 9.99
N TYR A 322 -14.72 0.08 9.93
CA TYR A 322 -15.63 0.84 9.09
C TYR A 322 -15.61 2.33 9.43
N ARG A 323 -15.67 2.69 10.73
CA ARG A 323 -15.64 4.10 11.16
C ARG A 323 -14.31 4.75 10.80
N ARG A 324 -13.20 4.02 10.99
CA ARG A 324 -11.85 4.51 10.65
C ARG A 324 -11.66 4.64 9.15
N ALA A 325 -12.16 3.68 8.36
CA ALA A 325 -12.17 3.74 6.91
C ALA A 325 -12.96 4.96 6.42
N ARG A 326 -14.15 5.19 6.98
CA ARG A 326 -14.98 6.37 6.66
C ARG A 326 -14.23 7.66 6.96
N ALA A 327 -13.63 7.79 8.16
CA ALA A 327 -12.86 8.96 8.54
C ALA A 327 -11.63 9.18 7.62
N ALA A 328 -10.88 8.12 7.31
CA ALA A 328 -9.71 8.19 6.44
C ALA A 328 -10.08 8.54 4.99
N LEU A 329 -11.18 7.99 4.46
CA LEU A 329 -11.70 8.34 3.14
C LEU A 329 -12.22 9.79 3.07
N THR A 330 -12.82 10.29 4.15
CA THR A 330 -13.19 11.72 4.26
C THR A 330 -11.96 12.60 4.26
N ALA A 331 -10.98 12.33 5.13
CA ALA A 331 -9.72 13.07 5.19
C ALA A 331 -8.98 13.03 3.84
N ALA A 332 -9.00 11.88 3.15
CA ALA A 332 -8.36 11.73 1.85
C ALA A 332 -8.94 12.63 0.74
N ARG A 333 -10.13 13.19 0.94
CA ARG A 333 -10.71 14.19 0.04
C ARG A 333 -10.02 15.55 0.16
N GLU A 334 -9.63 15.92 1.38
CA GLU A 334 -9.13 17.25 1.73
C GLU A 334 -7.59 17.26 1.79
N ASP A 335 -7.02 16.26 2.47
CA ASP A 335 -5.59 16.15 2.77
C ASP A 335 -4.85 15.23 1.80
N GLY A 336 -5.57 14.58 0.88
CA GLY A 336 -5.02 13.70 -0.14
C GLY A 336 -4.93 12.21 0.27
N PRO A 337 -4.63 11.31 -0.69
CA PRO A 337 -4.72 9.86 -0.54
C PRO A 337 -3.87 9.26 0.60
N GLU A 338 -2.84 9.98 1.03
CA GLU A 338 -1.93 9.61 2.13
C GLU A 338 -2.67 9.51 3.47
N SER A 339 -3.80 10.20 3.63
CA SER A 339 -4.67 10.07 4.80
C SER A 339 -5.19 8.66 5.05
N LEU A 340 -5.18 7.79 4.03
CA LEU A 340 -5.52 6.38 4.18
C LEU A 340 -4.53 5.60 5.04
N LEU A 341 -3.30 6.10 5.25
CA LEU A 341 -2.32 5.47 6.15
C LEU A 341 -2.82 5.45 7.61
N ALA A 342 -3.68 6.38 8.01
CA ALA A 342 -4.31 6.35 9.33
C ALA A 342 -5.20 5.11 9.53
N PHE A 343 -5.80 4.59 8.46
CA PHE A 343 -6.54 3.32 8.49
C PHE A 343 -5.56 2.13 8.58
N VAL A 344 -4.48 2.13 7.78
CA VAL A 344 -3.45 1.06 7.82
C VAL A 344 -2.88 0.93 9.22
N ALA A 345 -2.47 2.05 9.82
CA ALA A 345 -1.84 2.11 11.15
C ALA A 345 -2.68 1.48 12.27
N VAL A 346 -3.96 1.21 12.04
CA VAL A 346 -4.85 0.56 12.99
C VAL A 346 -5.20 -0.84 12.51
N ALA A 347 -5.54 -0.99 11.22
CA ALA A 347 -5.97 -2.25 10.66
C ALA A 347 -4.85 -3.32 10.68
N SER A 348 -3.58 -2.91 10.61
CA SER A 348 -2.41 -3.79 10.70
C SER A 348 -1.65 -3.71 12.02
N ASP A 349 -2.15 -2.96 13.02
CA ASP A 349 -1.50 -2.85 14.33
C ASP A 349 -1.54 -4.19 15.06
N VAL A 350 -0.36 -4.74 15.34
CA VAL A 350 -0.23 -6.05 15.96
C VAL A 350 -0.50 -6.04 17.46
N ASP A 351 -0.29 -4.90 18.11
CA ASP A 351 -0.36 -4.74 19.55
C ASP A 351 -1.69 -4.14 20.02
N LEU A 352 -2.45 -3.51 19.11
CA LEU A 352 -3.73 -2.90 19.43
C LEU A 352 -4.80 -3.96 19.75
N PRO A 353 -5.42 -3.90 20.96
CA PRO A 353 -6.57 -4.73 21.27
C PRO A 353 -7.76 -4.41 20.36
N TRP A 354 -8.45 -5.46 19.91
CA TRP A 354 -9.61 -5.31 19.04
C TRP A 354 -10.80 -4.66 19.76
N ALA A 355 -11.71 -4.11 18.96
CA ALA A 355 -12.89 -3.39 19.44
C ALA A 355 -13.88 -4.29 20.20
N GLY A 356 -14.94 -3.68 20.74
CA GLY A 356 -15.99 -4.39 21.49
C GLY A 356 -15.58 -4.90 22.87
N GLY A 357 -14.50 -4.36 23.43
CA GLY A 357 -13.95 -4.80 24.72
C GLY A 357 -13.21 -6.12 24.63
N SER A 358 -12.79 -6.54 23.43
CA SER A 358 -11.94 -7.70 23.21
C SER A 358 -10.60 -7.55 23.93
N SER A 359 -10.03 -8.69 24.34
CA SER A 359 -8.63 -8.77 24.76
C SER A 359 -7.72 -9.32 23.67
N PHE A 360 -8.27 -9.73 22.53
CA PHE A 360 -7.52 -10.22 21.38
C PHE A 360 -6.72 -9.08 20.74
N ALA A 361 -5.50 -9.41 20.33
CA ALA A 361 -4.61 -8.57 19.52
C ALA A 361 -3.85 -9.51 18.58
N LEU A 362 -3.49 -9.04 17.39
CA LEU A 362 -2.87 -9.91 16.37
C LEU A 362 -1.55 -10.53 16.84
N CYS A 363 -0.78 -9.87 17.71
CA CYS A 363 0.47 -10.42 18.26
C CYS A 363 0.28 -11.69 19.11
N LYS A 364 -0.96 -12.01 19.49
CA LYS A 364 -1.31 -13.19 20.29
C LYS A 364 -1.60 -14.44 19.47
N VAL A 365 -1.75 -14.32 18.14
CA VAL A 365 -2.10 -15.45 17.27
C VAL A 365 -0.86 -16.01 16.59
N SER A 366 -0.80 -17.33 16.47
CA SER A 366 0.29 -18.05 15.82
C SER A 366 0.18 -18.07 14.27
N GLY A 367 -0.68 -17.22 13.71
CA GLY A 367 -1.09 -17.21 12.31
C GLY A 367 -0.28 -16.28 11.39
N PRO A 368 -0.71 -16.11 10.12
CA PRO A 368 -0.01 -15.33 9.09
C PRO A 368 -0.14 -13.80 9.27
N VAL A 369 0.29 -13.27 10.42
CA VAL A 369 0.13 -11.85 10.79
C VAL A 369 0.88 -10.90 9.83
N ALA A 370 2.08 -11.29 9.37
CA ALA A 370 2.86 -10.48 8.44
C ALA A 370 2.19 -10.38 7.05
N GLU A 371 1.65 -11.50 6.56
CA GLU A 371 0.93 -11.53 5.28
C GLU A 371 -0.37 -10.74 5.36
N PHE A 372 -1.05 -10.81 6.51
CA PHE A 372 -2.22 -10.00 6.79
C PHE A 372 -1.90 -8.50 6.76
N ALA A 373 -0.82 -8.07 7.44
CA ALA A 373 -0.39 -6.67 7.44
C ALA A 373 -0.02 -6.17 6.03
N GLN A 374 0.70 -7.00 5.25
CA GLN A 374 1.04 -6.69 3.87
C GLN A 374 -0.20 -6.54 3.00
N GLN A 375 -1.20 -7.41 3.17
CA GLN A 375 -2.44 -7.29 2.41
C GLN A 375 -3.19 -6.00 2.72
N VAL A 376 -3.28 -5.61 3.99
CA VAL A 376 -3.90 -4.33 4.37
C VAL A 376 -3.19 -3.18 3.65
N ASP A 377 -1.85 -3.17 3.68
CA ASP A 377 -1.04 -2.16 3.01
C ASP A 377 -1.26 -2.13 1.49
N ASP A 378 -1.12 -3.27 0.81
CA ASP A 378 -1.29 -3.41 -0.64
C ASP A 378 -2.67 -2.92 -1.11
N ARG A 379 -3.71 -3.27 -0.35
CA ARG A 379 -5.10 -2.93 -0.69
C ARG A 379 -5.37 -1.45 -0.44
N VAL A 380 -4.81 -0.86 0.60
CA VAL A 380 -4.92 0.59 0.84
C VAL A 380 -4.11 1.37 -0.19
N TRP A 381 -2.87 0.95 -0.48
CA TRP A 381 -2.03 1.51 -1.53
C TRP A 381 -2.75 1.53 -2.87
N PHE A 382 -3.43 0.44 -3.24
CA PHE A 382 -4.22 0.39 -4.46
C PHE A 382 -5.36 1.42 -4.48
N THR A 383 -6.06 1.62 -3.35
CA THR A 383 -7.07 2.69 -3.25
C THR A 383 -6.44 4.05 -3.48
N ALA A 384 -5.31 4.33 -2.82
CA ALA A 384 -4.60 5.58 -2.95
C ALA A 384 -4.14 5.81 -4.40
N LYS A 385 -3.66 4.77 -5.08
CA LYS A 385 -3.29 4.81 -6.49
C LYS A 385 -4.48 5.20 -7.38
N VAL A 386 -5.65 4.58 -7.20
CA VAL A 386 -6.87 4.96 -7.94
C VAL A 386 -7.27 6.41 -7.66
N MET A 387 -7.12 6.90 -6.43
CA MET A 387 -7.38 8.30 -6.09
C MET A 387 -6.45 9.27 -6.83
N ARG A 388 -5.14 8.95 -6.90
CA ARG A 388 -4.14 9.77 -7.59
C ARG A 388 -4.34 9.78 -9.10
N GLU A 389 -4.67 8.64 -9.69
CA GLU A 389 -4.68 8.46 -11.14
C GLU A 389 -6.02 8.79 -11.81
N GLN A 390 -7.14 8.68 -11.08
CA GLN A 390 -8.48 8.85 -11.66
C GLN A 390 -9.26 9.94 -10.93
N SER A 391 -9.58 9.73 -9.65
CA SER A 391 -10.15 10.73 -8.74
C SER A 391 -10.48 10.09 -7.39
N TRP A 392 -10.69 10.92 -6.36
CA TRP A 392 -11.28 10.47 -5.09
C TRP A 392 -12.62 9.75 -5.30
N ARG A 393 -13.49 10.30 -6.17
CA ARG A 393 -14.80 9.73 -6.47
C ARG A 393 -14.68 8.37 -7.17
N ALA A 394 -13.75 8.19 -8.10
CA ALA A 394 -13.50 6.92 -8.76
C ALA A 394 -13.07 5.84 -7.75
N ALA A 395 -12.20 6.19 -6.80
CA ALA A 395 -11.82 5.27 -5.73
C ALA A 395 -13.01 4.87 -4.84
N LEU A 396 -13.91 5.83 -4.50
CA LEU A 396 -15.13 5.51 -3.77
C LEU A 396 -16.04 4.58 -4.56
N LEU A 397 -16.26 4.85 -5.84
CA LEU A 397 -17.09 4.01 -6.72
C LEU A 397 -16.52 2.59 -6.81
N HIS A 398 -15.20 2.44 -6.95
CA HIS A 398 -14.54 1.13 -6.93
C HIS A 398 -14.82 0.37 -5.63
N ARG A 399 -14.61 1.01 -4.47
CA ARG A 399 -14.80 0.36 -3.17
C ARG A 399 -16.27 0.07 -2.89
N ALA A 400 -17.17 0.99 -3.21
CA ALA A 400 -18.61 0.77 -3.07
C ALA A 400 -19.07 -0.42 -3.94
N LEU A 401 -18.55 -0.57 -5.16
CA LEU A 401 -18.85 -1.75 -5.98
C LEU A 401 -18.42 -3.04 -5.28
N SER A 402 -17.21 -3.08 -4.72
CA SER A 402 -16.74 -4.24 -3.97
C SER A 402 -17.67 -4.58 -2.79
N ALA A 403 -18.09 -3.57 -2.02
CA ALA A 403 -19.03 -3.74 -0.93
C ALA A 403 -20.37 -4.32 -1.39
N THR A 404 -20.94 -3.83 -2.49
CA THR A 404 -22.23 -4.32 -2.99
C THR A 404 -22.21 -5.79 -3.39
N VAL A 405 -21.08 -6.29 -3.88
CA VAL A 405 -20.93 -7.69 -4.31
C VAL A 405 -20.64 -8.62 -3.13
N LYS A 406 -19.84 -8.16 -2.17
CA LYS A 406 -19.25 -9.02 -1.14
C LYS A 406 -19.91 -8.88 0.25
N ALA A 407 -20.56 -7.75 0.50
CA ALA A 407 -20.89 -7.30 1.86
C ALA A 407 -22.16 -6.44 1.91
N SER A 408 -23.13 -6.68 1.03
CA SER A 408 -24.34 -5.82 0.90
C SER A 408 -25.15 -5.70 2.20
N ALA A 409 -25.01 -6.68 3.10
CA ALA A 409 -25.70 -6.78 4.38
C ALA A 409 -24.82 -6.42 5.59
N HIS A 410 -23.69 -5.72 5.40
CA HIS A 410 -22.81 -5.29 6.51
C HIS A 410 -23.21 -3.93 7.09
N PHE A 411 -22.80 -3.67 8.34
CA PHE A 411 -23.00 -2.36 9.00
C PHE A 411 -22.44 -1.22 8.13
N GLY A 412 -23.26 -0.19 7.89
CA GLY A 412 -22.93 0.92 6.99
C GLY A 412 -23.49 0.77 5.56
N MET A 413 -24.05 -0.40 5.21
CA MET A 413 -24.73 -0.62 3.93
C MET A 413 -26.25 -0.37 4.02
N PRO A 414 -26.91 -0.01 2.89
CA PRO A 414 -28.35 0.23 2.86
C PRO A 414 -29.23 -0.95 3.31
N GLN A 415 -28.77 -2.19 3.17
CA GLN A 415 -29.54 -3.37 3.58
C GLN A 415 -29.40 -3.71 5.07
N TRP A 416 -28.45 -3.08 5.78
CA TRP A 416 -28.18 -3.37 7.19
C TRP A 416 -29.42 -3.29 8.09
N PRO A 417 -30.30 -2.27 7.99
CA PRO A 417 -31.49 -2.21 8.84
C PRO A 417 -32.43 -3.40 8.64
N ALA A 418 -32.56 -3.91 7.41
CA ALA A 418 -33.36 -5.09 7.13
C ALA A 418 -32.72 -6.35 7.73
N THR A 419 -31.39 -6.48 7.65
CA THR A 419 -30.64 -7.55 8.31
C THR A 419 -30.84 -7.52 9.82
N VAL A 420 -30.76 -6.35 10.46
CA VAL A 420 -31.00 -6.19 11.90
C VAL A 420 -32.43 -6.60 12.27
N ALA A 421 -33.44 -6.20 11.49
CA ALA A 421 -34.82 -6.60 11.72
C ALA A 421 -34.98 -8.13 11.68
N SER A 422 -34.43 -8.80 10.68
CA SER A 422 -34.46 -10.28 10.58
C SER A 422 -33.72 -10.96 11.73
N VAL A 423 -32.58 -10.42 12.18
CA VAL A 423 -31.87 -10.93 13.35
C VAL A 423 -32.73 -10.80 14.61
N LEU A 424 -33.39 -9.66 14.82
CA LEU A 424 -34.25 -9.44 15.99
C LEU A 424 -35.47 -10.37 16.02
N GLU A 425 -36.08 -10.65 14.86
CA GLU A 425 -37.15 -11.63 14.74
C GLU A 425 -36.68 -13.01 15.22
N LEU A 426 -35.51 -13.46 14.77
CA LEU A 426 -34.93 -14.73 15.20
C LEU A 426 -34.55 -14.72 16.70
N LEU A 427 -33.97 -13.63 17.19
CA LEU A 427 -33.61 -13.48 18.62
C LEU A 427 -34.85 -13.48 19.54
N ALA A 428 -36.00 -13.03 19.05
CA ALA A 428 -37.26 -13.06 19.79
C ALA A 428 -37.82 -14.48 19.97
N GLU A 429 -37.54 -15.38 19.03
CA GLU A 429 -37.99 -16.78 19.08
C GLU A 429 -37.08 -17.68 19.92
N LEU A 430 -35.83 -17.26 20.17
CA LEU A 430 -34.85 -18.05 20.92
C LEU A 430 -35.05 -18.00 22.44
N ASP A 431 -34.74 -19.12 23.10
CA ASP A 431 -34.59 -19.15 24.56
C ASP A 431 -33.28 -18.42 24.96
N ARG A 432 -33.44 -17.17 25.41
CA ARG A 432 -32.34 -16.30 25.86
C ARG A 432 -31.99 -16.47 27.35
N SER A 433 -32.46 -17.53 28.03
CA SER A 433 -32.17 -17.76 29.46
C SER A 433 -30.67 -17.89 29.80
N LYS A 434 -29.85 -18.32 28.83
CA LYS A 434 -28.39 -18.43 28.93
C LYS A 434 -27.64 -17.36 28.12
N ALA A 435 -28.35 -16.38 27.56
CA ALA A 435 -27.73 -15.32 26.76
C ALA A 435 -27.01 -14.30 27.65
N PRO A 436 -25.99 -13.59 27.12
CA PRO A 436 -25.38 -12.44 27.80
C PRO A 436 -26.43 -11.40 28.21
N LYS A 437 -26.20 -10.74 29.36
CA LYS A 437 -27.15 -9.77 29.94
C LYS A 437 -27.52 -8.63 28.97
N ALA A 438 -26.59 -8.23 28.11
CA ALA A 438 -26.81 -7.22 27.08
C ALA A 438 -27.97 -7.58 26.12
N LEU A 439 -28.22 -8.88 25.92
CA LEU A 439 -29.30 -9.39 25.06
C LEU A 439 -30.66 -9.50 25.76
N GLY A 440 -30.78 -9.06 27.01
CA GLY A 440 -32.03 -9.14 27.77
C GLY A 440 -33.15 -8.27 27.21
N ASN A 441 -32.81 -7.08 26.71
CA ASN A 441 -33.76 -6.12 26.14
C ASN A 441 -33.56 -5.97 24.62
N LEU A 442 -34.45 -6.59 23.82
CA LEU A 442 -34.33 -6.58 22.36
C LEU A 442 -34.42 -5.18 21.74
N ALA A 443 -35.18 -4.25 22.34
CA ALA A 443 -35.23 -2.87 21.85
C ALA A 443 -33.86 -2.16 22.02
N SER A 444 -33.16 -2.42 23.12
CA SER A 444 -31.80 -1.90 23.30
C SER A 444 -30.79 -2.58 22.38
N VAL A 445 -30.99 -3.87 22.08
CA VAL A 445 -30.16 -4.60 21.10
C VAL A 445 -30.35 -4.04 19.69
N GLU A 446 -31.60 -3.77 19.29
CA GLU A 446 -31.93 -3.14 18.01
C GLU A 446 -31.21 -1.81 17.84
N THR A 447 -31.36 -0.89 18.80
CA THR A 447 -30.69 0.41 18.77
C THR A 447 -29.18 0.25 18.69
N ALA A 448 -28.59 -0.66 19.47
CA ALA A 448 -27.15 -0.88 19.45
C ALA A 448 -26.67 -1.43 18.11
N LEU A 449 -27.37 -2.42 17.51
CA LEU A 449 -27.03 -2.96 16.19
C LEU A 449 -27.19 -1.91 15.07
N LEU A 450 -28.14 -0.97 15.19
CA LEU A 450 -28.34 0.07 14.18
C LEU A 450 -27.31 1.21 14.28
N GLU A 451 -26.85 1.55 15.48
CA GLU A 451 -26.01 2.73 15.70
C GLU A 451 -24.53 2.40 15.96
N ALA A 452 -24.27 1.40 16.80
CA ALA A 452 -22.92 1.05 17.24
C ALA A 452 -22.83 -0.42 17.71
N PRO A 453 -22.85 -1.39 16.77
CA PRO A 453 -22.94 -2.80 17.11
C PRO A 453 -21.84 -3.32 18.03
N ASP A 454 -20.61 -2.85 17.84
CA ASP A 454 -19.43 -3.15 18.66
C ASP A 454 -19.65 -2.85 20.14
N ARG A 455 -20.51 -1.89 20.50
CA ARG A 455 -20.83 -1.55 21.89
C ARG A 455 -21.66 -2.59 22.63
N LEU A 456 -22.25 -3.58 21.92
CA LEU A 456 -22.91 -4.72 22.57
C LEU A 456 -21.93 -5.62 23.32
N GLY A 457 -20.64 -5.56 22.95
CA GLY A 457 -19.60 -6.40 23.50
C GLY A 457 -19.48 -7.73 22.78
N VAL A 458 -18.24 -8.24 22.73
CA VAL A 458 -17.89 -9.43 21.94
C VAL A 458 -18.68 -10.67 22.35
N ASP A 459 -18.94 -10.88 23.65
CA ASP A 459 -19.73 -12.03 24.13
C ASP A 459 -21.16 -12.04 23.57
N ALA A 460 -21.78 -10.86 23.47
CA ALA A 460 -23.13 -10.70 22.94
C ALA A 460 -23.15 -10.93 21.43
N LEU A 461 -22.17 -10.40 20.72
CA LEU A 461 -22.01 -10.59 19.27
C LEU A 461 -21.70 -12.05 18.93
N ASP A 462 -20.81 -12.72 19.66
CA ASP A 462 -20.52 -14.16 19.54
C ASP A 462 -21.76 -15.01 19.78
N TRP A 463 -22.58 -14.62 20.76
CA TRP A 463 -23.83 -15.34 21.01
C TRP A 463 -24.80 -15.16 19.85
N ILE A 464 -24.94 -13.94 19.31
CA ILE A 464 -25.78 -13.68 18.15
C ILE A 464 -25.26 -14.47 16.93
N SER A 465 -23.98 -14.35 16.56
CA SER A 465 -23.38 -15.02 15.39
C SER A 465 -23.58 -16.54 15.37
N ARG A 466 -23.54 -17.18 16.55
CA ARG A 466 -23.77 -18.64 16.67
C ARG A 466 -25.21 -19.07 16.43
N HIS A 467 -26.18 -18.19 16.63
CA HIS A 467 -27.61 -18.53 16.54
C HIS A 467 -28.29 -17.88 15.33
N THR A 468 -27.70 -16.82 14.80
CA THR A 468 -28.18 -16.07 13.65
C THR A 468 -26.96 -15.56 12.88
N PRO A 469 -26.84 -15.82 11.57
CA PRO A 469 -25.74 -15.28 10.80
C PRO A 469 -25.84 -13.74 10.75
N LEU A 470 -24.93 -13.07 11.45
CA LEU A 470 -24.59 -11.68 11.17
C LEU A 470 -23.64 -11.72 9.98
N GLY A 471 -24.02 -11.09 8.88
CA GLY A 471 -23.31 -11.18 7.60
C GLY A 471 -21.83 -10.87 7.66
#